data_AF-A0A7C1VUR0-F1
#
_entry.id   AF-A0A7C1VUR0-F1
#
_cell.length_a   1.000
_cell.length_b   1.000
_cell.length_c   1.000
_cell.angle_alpha   90.00
_cell.angle_beta   90.00
_cell.angle_gamma   90.00
#
_symmetry.space_group_name_H-M   'P 1'
#
loop_
_entity.id
_entity.type
_entity.pdbx_description
1 polymer ?
#
loop_
_entity_poly.entity_id
_entity_poly.type
_entity_poly.pdbx_seq_one_letter_code
_entity_poly.pdbx_strand_id
1 'polypeptide(L)'
;MNHGIKKALKQDWKYLMGINCDDILLPDYWDKGRPYLEVGHPIIGMDQIIAYEVATGRALKIRLRYERDKCHVWGGGRFLSREAIERAVHGVYPSGFNSGLDKASQANINQFTPGDPVVIDGCYLLDMKDEGNINTFETYRSLGVKVAPGEVAHFINIEG
;
A
#
# COMPACT_ATOMS: atom_id res chain seq x y z
N MET A 1 4.77 13.29 -2.64
CA MET A 1 5.20 12.47 -1.48
C MET A 1 6.64 12.72 -1.01
N ASN A 2 7.68 12.65 -1.86
CA ASN A 2 9.09 12.83 -1.44
C ASN A 2 9.38 14.11 -0.64
N HIS A 3 8.71 15.23 -0.95
CA HIS A 3 8.82 16.46 -0.16
C HIS A 3 8.39 16.28 1.30
N GLY A 4 7.28 15.56 1.53
CA GLY A 4 6.80 15.21 2.86
C GLY A 4 7.80 14.36 3.62
N ILE A 5 8.38 13.34 2.96
CA ILE A 5 9.42 12.49 3.53
C ILE A 5 10.65 13.32 3.93
N LYS A 6 11.14 14.20 3.05
CA LYS A 6 12.29 15.09 3.36
C LYS A 6 12.03 16.00 4.56
N LYS A 7 10.78 16.45 4.76
CA LYS A 7 10.39 17.21 5.95
C LYS A 7 10.31 16.31 7.18
N ALA A 8 9.71 15.12 7.06
CA ALA A 8 9.59 14.16 8.15
C ALA A 8 10.96 13.73 8.68
N LEU A 9 11.96 13.49 7.82
CA LEU A 9 13.33 13.11 8.21
C LEU A 9 14.02 14.11 9.17
N LYS A 10 13.50 15.33 9.32
CA LYS A 10 14.00 16.32 10.29
C LYS A 10 13.43 16.14 11.71
N GLN A 11 12.49 15.22 11.88
CA GLN A 11 11.84 14.89 13.16
C GLN A 11 12.34 13.54 13.66
N ASP A 12 12.05 13.21 14.92
CA ASP A 12 12.33 11.89 15.49
C ASP A 12 11.14 10.93 15.32
N TRP A 13 11.39 9.79 14.70
CA TRP A 13 10.40 8.74 14.40
C TRP A 13 11.12 7.47 13.95
N LYS A 14 10.46 6.32 14.14
CA LYS A 14 10.98 5.01 13.70
C LYS A 14 10.39 4.53 12.38
N TYR A 15 9.10 4.78 12.18
CA TYR A 15 8.35 4.36 11.01
C TYR A 15 7.51 5.50 10.44
N LEU A 16 7.37 5.49 9.13
CA LEU A 16 6.45 6.35 8.39
C LEU A 16 5.48 5.47 7.61
N MET A 17 4.19 5.80 7.70
CA MET A 17 3.15 5.17 6.90
C MET A 17 2.69 6.13 5.83
N GLY A 18 2.75 5.68 4.57
CA GLY A 18 2.17 6.43 3.45
C GLY A 18 0.69 6.11 3.36
N ILE A 19 -0.18 7.11 3.49
CA ILE A 19 -1.62 6.96 3.33
C ILE A 19 -2.16 8.19 2.57
N ASN A 20 -3.08 7.98 1.63
CA ASN A 20 -3.78 9.06 0.97
C ASN A 20 -4.96 9.54 1.82
N CYS A 21 -5.54 10.69 1.49
CA CYS A 21 -6.65 11.25 2.27
C CYS A 21 -7.97 10.48 2.08
N ASP A 22 -8.06 9.68 1.02
CA ASP A 22 -9.17 8.78 0.66
C ASP A 22 -8.99 7.34 1.17
N ASP A 23 -7.87 7.07 1.84
CA ASP A 23 -7.53 5.74 2.33
C ASP A 23 -7.95 5.56 3.80
N ILE A 24 -8.58 4.42 4.10
CA ILE A 24 -8.99 4.00 5.44
C ILE A 24 -8.27 2.70 5.79
N LEU A 25 -7.55 2.72 6.91
CA LEU A 25 -6.95 1.53 7.51
C LEU A 25 -7.88 0.93 8.55
N LEU A 26 -8.06 -0.39 8.49
CA LEU A 26 -8.77 -1.08 9.54
C LEU A 26 -7.94 -1.17 10.83
N PRO A 27 -8.58 -1.16 12.01
CA PRO A 27 -7.88 -1.31 13.30
C PRO A 27 -7.04 -2.59 13.41
N ASP A 28 -7.47 -3.68 12.76
CA ASP A 28 -6.80 -4.98 12.85
C ASP A 28 -5.40 -4.98 12.21
N TYR A 29 -5.16 -4.10 11.24
CA TYR A 29 -3.85 -3.94 10.62
C TYR A 29 -2.80 -3.46 11.62
N TRP A 30 -3.17 -2.56 12.54
CA TRP A 30 -2.28 -2.13 13.59
C TRP A 30 -1.94 -3.26 14.55
N ASP A 31 -2.94 -4.00 15.02
CA ASP A 31 -2.75 -5.08 15.99
C ASP A 31 -1.87 -6.20 15.43
N LYS A 32 -2.08 -6.57 14.17
CA LYS A 32 -1.28 -7.58 13.47
C LYS A 32 0.09 -7.06 13.04
N GLY A 33 0.21 -5.76 12.76
CA GLY A 33 1.45 -5.15 12.26
C GLY A 33 2.44 -4.74 13.34
N ARG A 34 1.95 -4.36 14.52
CA ARG A 34 2.77 -3.87 15.63
C ARG A 34 3.92 -4.80 16.01
N PRO A 35 3.75 -6.14 16.12
CA PRO A 35 4.86 -7.03 16.47
C PRO A 35 6.04 -6.93 15.49
N TYR A 36 5.76 -6.70 14.20
CA TYR A 36 6.81 -6.56 13.18
C TYR A 36 7.53 -5.21 13.25
N LEU A 37 6.82 -4.15 13.66
CA LEU A 37 7.41 -2.84 13.94
C LEU A 37 8.33 -2.90 15.16
N GLU A 38 7.95 -3.65 16.20
CA GLU A 38 8.71 -3.80 17.44
C GLU A 38 10.04 -4.52 17.22
N VAL A 39 10.08 -5.54 16.35
CA VAL A 39 11.32 -6.27 16.00
C VAL A 39 12.15 -5.59 14.90
N GLY A 40 11.71 -4.44 14.38
CA GLY A 40 12.50 -3.63 13.46
C GLY A 40 12.42 -4.06 11.98
N HIS A 41 11.34 -4.71 11.53
CA HIS A 41 11.21 -5.02 10.10
C HIS A 41 11.20 -3.74 9.26
N PRO A 42 11.95 -3.69 8.16
CA PRO A 42 12.17 -2.41 7.47
C PRO A 42 10.99 -1.98 6.61
N ILE A 43 10.20 -2.94 6.12
CA ILE A 43 9.04 -2.73 5.27
C ILE A 43 7.94 -3.69 5.73
N ILE A 44 6.78 -3.14 6.09
CA ILE A 44 5.62 -3.92 6.52
C ILE A 44 4.41 -3.39 5.75
N GLY A 45 3.59 -4.30 5.22
CA GLY A 45 2.34 -3.93 4.57
C GLY A 45 1.32 -5.03 4.61
N MET A 46 0.38 -4.98 3.67
CA MET A 46 -0.80 -5.84 3.64
C MET A 46 -0.95 -6.52 2.28
N ASP A 47 -1.72 -7.59 2.23
CA ASP A 47 -1.94 -8.38 1.02
C ASP A 47 -3.16 -7.93 0.22
N GLN A 48 -3.95 -6.97 0.70
CA GLN A 48 -5.23 -6.62 0.06
C GLN A 48 -5.48 -5.11 -0.02
N ILE A 49 -6.21 -4.71 -1.06
CA ILE A 49 -6.88 -3.41 -1.16
C ILE A 49 -8.32 -3.63 -1.54
N ILE A 50 -9.21 -2.82 -0.99
CA ILE A 50 -10.59 -2.73 -1.38
C ILE A 50 -10.80 -1.33 -1.97
N ALA A 51 -11.01 -1.24 -3.28
CA ALA A 51 -11.47 0.01 -3.89
C ALA A 51 -12.99 0.09 -3.75
N TYR A 52 -13.52 1.14 -3.13
CA TYR A 52 -14.96 1.31 -2.89
C TYR A 52 -15.49 2.53 -3.63
N GLU A 53 -16.38 2.33 -4.60
CA GLU A 53 -17.01 3.40 -5.36
C GLU A 53 -18.21 3.95 -4.58
N VAL A 54 -18.07 5.15 -4.03
CA VAL A 54 -19.05 5.78 -3.14
C VAL A 54 -20.39 5.99 -3.84
N ALA A 55 -20.38 6.41 -5.10
CA ALA A 55 -21.59 6.72 -5.86
C ALA A 55 -22.49 5.50 -6.10
N THR A 56 -21.89 4.30 -6.25
CA THR A 56 -22.63 3.07 -6.61
C THR A 56 -22.68 2.05 -5.48
N GLY A 57 -21.89 2.24 -4.41
CA GLY A 57 -21.72 1.28 -3.33
C GLY A 57 -20.91 0.04 -3.72
N ARG A 58 -20.29 0.02 -4.90
CA ARG A 58 -19.58 -1.16 -5.42
C ARG A 58 -18.18 -1.25 -4.84
N ALA A 59 -17.78 -2.46 -4.46
CA ALA A 59 -16.44 -2.74 -3.98
C ALA A 59 -15.67 -3.66 -4.96
N LEU A 60 -14.38 -3.39 -5.14
CA LEU A 60 -13.43 -4.27 -5.81
C LEU A 60 -12.34 -4.66 -4.83
N LYS A 61 -12.34 -5.93 -4.45
CA LYS A 61 -11.27 -6.52 -3.64
C LYS A 61 -10.14 -6.99 -4.53
N ILE A 62 -8.92 -6.59 -4.19
CA ILE A 62 -7.70 -6.90 -4.92
C ILE A 62 -6.76 -7.58 -3.95
N ARG A 63 -6.38 -8.82 -4.24
CA ARG A 63 -5.32 -9.52 -3.50
C ARG A 63 -3.99 -9.37 -4.22
N LEU A 64 -3.00 -8.90 -3.49
CA LEU A 64 -1.62 -8.76 -3.89
C LEU A 64 -0.93 -10.10 -3.62
N ARG A 65 -0.57 -10.82 -4.69
CA ARG A 65 0.26 -12.00 -4.54
C ARG A 65 1.71 -11.55 -4.41
N TYR A 66 2.37 -11.99 -3.34
CA TYR A 66 3.82 -11.88 -3.24
C TYR A 66 4.47 -12.74 -4.32
N GLU A 67 5.15 -12.11 -5.27
CA GLU A 67 6.13 -12.76 -6.12
C GLU A 67 7.44 -11.99 -5.96
N ARG A 68 8.54 -12.70 -5.68
CA ARG A 68 9.84 -12.09 -5.35
C ARG A 68 10.33 -11.09 -6.41
N ASP A 69 9.89 -11.25 -7.65
CA ASP A 69 10.26 -10.40 -8.78
C ASP A 69 9.11 -9.48 -9.25
N LYS A 70 7.95 -9.51 -8.59
CA LYS A 70 6.79 -8.68 -8.92
C LYS A 70 6.15 -8.10 -7.66
N CYS A 71 6.46 -6.82 -7.40
CA CYS A 71 5.77 -5.90 -6.49
C CYS A 71 5.22 -6.50 -5.19
N HIS A 72 5.94 -6.28 -4.10
CA HIS A 72 5.72 -7.01 -2.85
C HIS A 72 4.69 -6.40 -1.90
N VAL A 73 4.45 -5.09 -1.98
CA VAL A 73 3.58 -4.38 -1.06
C VAL A 73 2.98 -3.18 -1.79
N TRP A 74 1.70 -2.92 -1.57
CA TRP A 74 1.08 -1.68 -2.03
C TRP A 74 1.72 -0.49 -1.35
N GLY A 75 1.96 0.61 -2.08
CA GLY A 75 2.67 1.74 -1.49
C GLY A 75 1.82 2.58 -0.52
N GLY A 76 0.49 2.43 -0.53
CA GLY A 76 -0.40 2.96 0.49
C GLY A 76 -0.62 1.97 1.64
N GLY A 77 -0.81 2.48 2.85
CA GLY A 77 -0.96 1.69 4.07
C GLY A 77 0.30 0.92 4.51
N ARG A 78 1.41 0.93 3.75
CA ARG A 78 2.66 0.31 4.19
C ARG A 78 3.43 1.18 5.18
N PHE A 79 4.05 0.53 6.15
CA PHE A 79 5.07 1.12 7.00
C PHE A 79 6.45 0.97 6.37
N LEU A 80 7.22 2.05 6.42
CA LEU A 80 8.62 2.10 6.05
C LEU A 80 9.44 2.56 7.25
N SER A 81 10.43 1.78 7.62
CA SER A 81 11.41 2.20 8.64
C SER A 81 12.17 3.43 8.18
N ARG A 82 12.62 4.24 9.13
CA ARG A 82 13.50 5.38 8.86
C ARG A 82 14.75 4.94 8.10
N GLU A 83 15.35 3.84 8.52
CA GLU A 83 16.52 3.26 7.88
C GLU A 83 16.28 2.93 6.40
N ALA A 84 15.16 2.27 6.07
CA ALA A 84 14.81 1.96 4.69
C ALA A 84 14.65 3.23 3.84
N ILE A 85 14.08 4.29 4.42
CA ILE A 85 13.90 5.58 3.75
C ILE A 85 15.24 6.30 3.52
N GLU A 86 16.11 6.35 4.53
CA GLU A 86 17.41 7.04 4.45
C GLU A 86 18.36 6.36 3.46
N ARG A 87 18.23 5.04 3.28
CA ARG A 87 19.00 4.27 2.30
C ARG A 87 18.54 4.47 0.85
N ALA A 88 17.33 4.99 0.61
CA ALA A 88 16.82 5.24 -0.74
C ALA A 88 17.45 6.52 -1.34
N VAL A 89 18.61 6.39 -1.99
CA VAL A 89 19.48 7.48 -2.48
C VAL A 89 18.76 8.49 -3.40
N HIS A 90 17.80 8.02 -4.20
CA HIS A 90 17.03 8.87 -5.13
C HIS A 90 15.67 9.32 -4.59
N GLY A 91 15.42 9.09 -3.30
CA GLY A 91 14.11 9.19 -2.68
C GLY A 91 13.28 7.93 -2.85
N VAL A 92 12.20 7.84 -2.09
CA VAL A 92 11.32 6.68 -2.07
C VAL A 92 10.54 6.57 -3.38
N TYR A 93 10.02 7.68 -3.88
CA TYR A 93 9.20 7.72 -5.10
C TYR A 93 9.99 8.28 -6.29
N PRO A 94 9.77 7.81 -7.53
CA PRO A 94 10.34 8.44 -8.72
C PRO A 94 9.88 9.90 -8.88
N SER A 95 10.68 10.70 -9.60
CA SER A 95 10.27 12.08 -9.94
C SER A 95 9.01 12.07 -10.81
N GLY A 96 8.07 12.96 -10.54
CA GLY A 96 6.79 13.06 -11.27
C GLY A 96 5.74 12.01 -10.89
N PHE A 97 6.06 11.05 -10.02
CA PHE A 97 5.09 10.07 -9.53
C PHE A 97 4.37 10.58 -8.27
N ASN A 98 3.04 10.62 -8.35
CA ASN A 98 2.15 11.03 -7.27
C ASN A 98 1.22 9.91 -6.79
N SER A 99 1.37 8.68 -7.27
CA SER A 99 0.54 7.56 -6.84
C SER A 99 1.25 6.73 -5.76
N GLY A 100 0.55 6.45 -4.67
CA GLY A 100 0.98 5.48 -3.67
C GLY A 100 0.91 4.03 -4.15
N LEU A 101 0.68 3.77 -5.44
CA LEU A 101 0.42 2.44 -5.99
C LEU A 101 1.62 1.84 -6.72
N ASP A 102 2.74 2.57 -6.78
CA ASP A 102 3.74 2.29 -7.79
C ASP A 102 4.69 1.14 -7.39
N LYS A 103 4.89 0.22 -8.33
CA LYS A 103 5.94 -0.80 -8.27
C LYS A 103 7.34 -0.17 -8.17
N ALA A 104 7.46 1.07 -8.66
CA ALA A 104 8.70 1.80 -8.77
C ALA A 104 9.27 2.23 -7.40
N SER A 105 8.43 2.69 -6.47
CA SER A 105 8.89 3.01 -5.12
C SER A 105 9.29 1.77 -4.35
N GLN A 106 8.58 0.66 -4.52
CA GLN A 106 8.98 -0.62 -3.92
C GLN A 106 10.34 -1.06 -4.48
N ALA A 107 10.55 -0.99 -5.79
CA ALA A 107 11.82 -1.33 -6.41
C ALA A 107 12.98 -0.46 -5.87
N ASN A 108 12.76 0.85 -5.73
CA ASN A 108 13.76 1.76 -5.16
C ASN A 108 14.11 1.42 -3.71
N ILE A 109 13.12 1.09 -2.87
CA ILE A 109 13.39 0.75 -1.46
C ILE A 109 14.11 -0.61 -1.37
N ASN A 110 13.65 -1.61 -2.13
CA ASN A 110 14.21 -2.96 -2.12
C ASN A 110 15.67 -3.02 -2.59
N GLN A 111 16.08 -2.12 -3.50
CA GLN A 111 17.48 -2.05 -3.94
C GLN A 111 18.46 -1.79 -2.80
N PHE A 112 18.03 -1.09 -1.75
CA PHE A 112 18.92 -0.63 -0.68
C PHE A 112 18.53 -1.16 0.71
N THR A 113 17.40 -1.85 0.82
CA THR A 113 16.88 -2.39 2.08
C THR A 113 17.05 -3.92 2.10
N PRO A 114 17.87 -4.46 3.02
CA PRO A 114 18.04 -5.91 3.13
C PRO A 114 16.79 -6.57 3.71
N GLY A 115 16.43 -7.72 3.13
CA GLY A 115 15.32 -8.56 3.61
C GLY A 115 14.06 -8.43 2.77
N ASP A 116 13.24 -9.48 2.82
CA ASP A 116 11.91 -9.47 2.22
C ASP A 116 10.96 -8.63 3.09
N PRO A 117 10.03 -7.88 2.46
CA PRO A 117 9.01 -7.16 3.21
C PRO A 117 8.08 -8.14 3.92
N VAL A 118 7.55 -7.71 5.07
CA VAL A 118 6.49 -8.43 5.76
C VAL A 118 5.16 -8.07 5.13
N VAL A 119 4.40 -9.07 4.71
CA VAL A 119 3.03 -8.93 4.20
C VAL A 119 2.08 -9.54 5.23
N ILE A 120 1.22 -8.71 5.80
CA ILE A 120 0.22 -9.13 6.77
C ILE A 120 -0.99 -9.68 6.02
N ASP A 121 -1.22 -10.99 6.16
CA ASP A 121 -2.33 -11.68 5.51
C ASP A 121 -3.68 -11.31 6.13
N GLY A 122 -4.68 -11.14 5.26
CA GLY A 122 -6.05 -10.85 5.65
C GLY A 122 -6.28 -9.41 6.13
N CYS A 123 -5.30 -8.52 5.96
CA CYS A 123 -5.44 -7.09 6.21
C CYS A 123 -5.64 -6.35 4.88
N TYR A 124 -6.42 -5.28 4.91
CA TYR A 124 -6.65 -4.48 3.72
C TYR A 124 -6.69 -2.98 4.01
N LEU A 125 -6.41 -2.22 2.95
CA LEU A 125 -6.68 -0.79 2.88
C LEU A 125 -7.99 -0.60 2.13
N LEU A 126 -8.90 0.19 2.68
CA LEU A 126 -10.09 0.63 1.96
C LEU A 126 -9.77 1.96 1.28
N ASP A 127 -9.81 1.96 -0.04
CA ASP A 127 -9.51 3.11 -0.88
C ASP A 127 -10.81 3.66 -1.47
N MET A 128 -11.27 4.82 -0.96
CA MET A 128 -12.57 5.41 -1.27
C MET A 128 -12.52 6.15 -2.61
N LYS A 129 -13.43 5.80 -3.53
CA LYS A 129 -13.49 6.33 -4.88
C LYS A 129 -14.75 7.14 -5.15
N ASP A 130 -14.53 8.36 -5.61
CA ASP A 130 -15.44 9.31 -6.21
C ASP A 130 -14.99 9.68 -7.63
N GLU A 131 -15.75 10.56 -8.29
CA GLU A 131 -15.49 10.99 -9.67
C GLU A 131 -14.19 11.82 -9.82
N GLY A 132 -13.62 12.31 -8.72
CA GLY A 132 -12.42 13.14 -8.68
C GLY A 132 -11.12 12.37 -8.43
N ASN A 133 -11.15 11.08 -8.11
CA ASN A 133 -9.92 10.33 -7.82
C ASN A 133 -9.05 10.10 -9.06
N ILE A 134 -7.73 10.22 -8.86
CA ILE A 134 -6.70 9.96 -9.88
C ILE A 134 -6.75 8.51 -10.37
N ASN A 135 -7.06 7.57 -9.48
CA ASN A 135 -7.26 6.15 -9.82
C ASN A 135 -8.75 5.84 -9.68
N THR A 136 -9.40 5.44 -10.76
CA THR A 136 -10.82 5.09 -10.76
C THR A 136 -11.01 3.60 -10.51
N PHE A 137 -12.26 3.20 -10.26
CA PHE A 137 -12.64 1.79 -10.15
C PHE A 137 -12.23 0.97 -11.39
N GLU A 138 -12.31 1.58 -12.58
CA GLU A 138 -11.88 0.97 -13.84
C GLU A 138 -10.35 0.91 -13.99
N THR A 139 -9.61 1.87 -13.43
CA THR A 139 -8.15 1.79 -13.34
C THR A 139 -7.74 0.49 -12.65
N TYR A 140 -8.37 0.16 -11.52
CA TYR A 140 -8.08 -1.07 -10.79
C TYR A 140 -8.45 -2.34 -11.54
N ARG A 141 -9.56 -2.34 -12.30
CA ARG A 141 -9.94 -3.46 -13.18
C ARG A 141 -8.92 -3.70 -14.29
N SER A 142 -8.39 -2.63 -14.87
CA SER A 142 -7.43 -2.71 -15.98
C SER A 142 -6.01 -3.12 -15.57
N LEU A 143 -5.66 -3.02 -14.28
CA LEU A 143 -4.32 -3.36 -13.77
C LEU A 143 -3.95 -4.85 -13.90
N GLY A 144 -4.83 -5.69 -14.45
CA GLY A 144 -4.50 -7.08 -14.81
C GLY A 144 -4.02 -7.90 -13.62
N VAL A 145 -4.42 -7.54 -12.41
CA VAL A 145 -4.16 -8.34 -11.21
C VAL A 145 -4.91 -9.65 -11.45
N LYS A 146 -4.15 -10.72 -11.71
CA LYS A 146 -4.70 -12.07 -11.81
C LYS A 146 -5.32 -12.38 -10.45
N VAL A 147 -6.63 -12.20 -10.35
CA VAL A 147 -7.44 -12.78 -9.29
C VAL A 147 -7.04 -14.26 -9.25
N ALA A 148 -6.59 -14.72 -8.09
CA ALA A 148 -6.21 -16.11 -7.90
C ALA A 148 -7.27 -17.04 -8.51
N PRO A 149 -6.90 -18.08 -9.27
CA PRO A 149 -7.87 -19.11 -9.62
C PRO A 149 -8.51 -19.64 -8.33
N GLY A 150 -9.81 -19.38 -8.14
CA GLY A 150 -10.56 -19.73 -6.92
C GLY A 150 -10.93 -18.56 -6.00
N GLU A 151 -10.41 -17.35 -6.21
CA GLU A 151 -10.92 -16.15 -5.53
C GLU A 151 -12.01 -15.51 -6.39
N VAL A 152 -13.24 -15.52 -5.90
CA VAL A 152 -14.34 -14.78 -6.51
C VAL A 152 -14.12 -13.31 -6.14
N ALA A 153 -14.11 -12.42 -7.13
CA ALA A 153 -14.39 -11.01 -6.86
C ALA A 153 -15.81 -10.95 -6.32
N HIS A 154 -15.97 -11.00 -5.01
CA HIS A 154 -17.27 -10.89 -4.38
C HIS A 154 -17.73 -9.45 -4.54
N PHE A 155 -18.64 -9.24 -5.50
CA PHE A 155 -19.48 -8.05 -5.53
C PHE A 155 -20.43 -8.16 -4.34
N ILE A 156 -20.06 -7.57 -3.21
CA ILE A 156 -21.00 -7.38 -2.11
C ILE A 156 -21.81 -6.15 -2.47
N ASN A 157 -23.02 -6.35 -3.01
CA ASN A 157 -24.04 -5.31 -2.96
C ASN A 157 -24.43 -5.17 -1.49
N ILE A 158 -24.00 -4.10 -0.85
CA ILE A 158 -24.57 -3.70 0.44
C ILE A 158 -25.85 -2.94 0.09
N GLU A 159 -26.97 -3.66 0.02
CA GLU A 159 -28.28 -3.03 0.02
C GLU A 159 -28.49 -2.44 1.43
N GLY A 160 -28.60 -1.11 1.50
CA GLY A 160 -28.97 -0.37 2.71
C GLY A 160 -30.46 -0.42 2.99
#